data_AF-A0A2N2SMA3-F1
#
_entry.id   AF-A0A2N2SMA3-F1
#
_cell.length_a   1.000
_cell.length_b   1.000
_cell.length_c   1.000
_cell.angle_alpha   90.00
_cell.angle_beta   90.00
_cell.angle_gamma   90.00
#
_symmetry.space_group_name_H-M   'P 1'
#
loop_
_entity.id
_entity.type
_entity.pdbx_description
1 polymer ?
#
loop_
_entity_poly.entity_id
_entity_poly.type
_entity_poly.pdbx_seq_one_letter_code
_entity_poly.pdbx_strand_id
1 'polypeptide(L)' 'MQKAIPSLFMRGGTSRGPFFRECDLPADIATRDSVLLAVMGSPDRRQIDGMGGANPLTSKV' A
#
# COMPACT_ATOMS: atom_id res chain seq x y z
N MET A 1 -13.47 -6.06 -10.92
CA MET A 1 -14.06 -6.16 -9.57
C MET A 1 -12.95 -5.96 -8.56
N GLN A 2 -13.15 -5.18 -7.50
CA GLN A 2 -12.11 -4.96 -6.49
C GLN A 2 -12.02 -6.16 -5.53
N LYS A 3 -10.82 -6.44 -5.01
CA LYS A 3 -10.57 -7.47 -3.99
C LYS A 3 -10.18 -6.78 -2.68
N ALA A 4 -10.91 -7.05 -1.61
CA ALA A 4 -10.58 -6.53 -0.29
C ALA A 4 -9.37 -7.29 0.29
N ILE A 5 -8.45 -6.55 0.91
CA ILE A 5 -7.30 -7.07 1.67
C ILE A 5 -7.32 -6.39 3.03
N PRO A 6 -7.40 -7.16 4.15
CA PRO A 6 -7.33 -6.59 5.49
C PRO A 6 -6.06 -5.77 5.69
N SER A 7 -6.20 -4.58 6.25
CA SER A 7 -5.08 -3.72 6.59
C SER A 7 -5.40 -2.78 7.75
N LEU A 8 -4.35 -2.27 8.39
CA LEU A 8 -4.45 -1.17 9.35
C LEU A 8 -3.74 0.05 8.77
N PHE A 9 -4.43 1.18 8.69
CA PHE A 9 -3.80 2.44 8.28
C PHE A 9 -3.36 3.22 9.51
N MET A 10 -2.06 3.36 9.70
CA MET A 10 -1.50 3.83 10.98
C MET A 10 -0.43 4.90 10.77
N ARG A 11 -0.39 5.87 11.69
CA ARG A 11 0.76 6.78 11.85
C ARG A 11 1.80 6.13 12.75
N GLY A 12 3.04 6.03 12.27
CA GLY A 12 4.22 5.61 13.04
C GLY A 12 5.25 6.74 13.08
N GLY A 13 5.42 7.37 14.24
CA GLY A 13 6.27 8.56 14.35
C GLY A 13 5.80 9.70 13.43
N THR A 14 6.68 10.17 12.55
CA THR A 14 6.41 11.22 11.54
C THR A 14 6.02 10.65 10.16
N SER A 15 5.81 9.34 10.04
CA SER A 15 5.37 8.67 8.81
C SER A 15 4.00 8.00 8.98
N ARG A 16 3.36 7.64 7.87
CA ARG A 16 2.08 6.93 7.85
C ARG A 16 1.98 6.00 6.64
N GLY A 17 1.30 4.86 6.81
CA GLY A 17 1.05 3.91 5.73
C GLY A 17 0.12 2.78 6.16
N PRO A 18 -0.35 1.97 5.21
CA PRO A 18 -1.02 0.71 5.52
C PRO A 18 -0.03 -0.32 6.07
N PHE A 19 -0.52 -1.16 6.98
CA PHE A 19 0.17 -2.33 7.51
C PHE A 19 -0.66 -3.57 7.19
N PHE A 20 0.00 -4.60 6.68
CA PHE A 20 -0.62 -5.86 6.25
C PHE A 20 -0.06 -7.02 7.08
N ARG A 21 -0.87 -8.07 7.29
CA ARG A 21 -0.33 -9.37 7.69
C ARG A 21 0.15 -10.10 6.44
N GLU A 22 1.25 -10.83 6.56
CA GLU A 22 1.80 -11.60 5.43
C GLU A 22 0.78 -12.60 4.87
N CYS A 23 0.01 -13.27 5.74
CA CYS A 23 -1.00 -14.24 5.33
C CYS A 23 -2.15 -13.67 4.50
N ASP A 24 -2.36 -12.35 4.55
CA ASP A 24 -3.41 -11.67 3.80
C ASP A 24 -2.93 -11.23 2.39
N LEU A 25 -1.63 -11.35 2.11
CA LEU A 25 -1.01 -10.99 0.84
C LEU A 25 -0.74 -12.23 -0.03
N PRO A 26 -0.58 -12.05 -1.35
CA PRO A 26 -0.10 -13.11 -2.23
C PRO A 26 1.26 -13.64 -1.76
N ALA A 27 1.43 -14.97 -1.80
CA ALA A 27 2.71 -15.63 -1.51
C ALA A 27 3.74 -15.44 -2.63
N ASP A 28 3.28 -15.34 -3.89
CA ASP A 28 4.13 -14.99 -5.02
C ASP A 28 4.60 -13.53 -4.92
N ILE A 29 5.91 -13.33 -4.96
CA ILE A 29 6.53 -12.02 -4.72
C ILE A 29 6.14 -11.02 -5.81
N ALA A 30 6.17 -11.43 -7.09
CA ALA A 30 5.85 -10.52 -8.19
C ALA A 30 4.39 -10.04 -8.12
N THR A 31 3.47 -10.94 -7.77
CA THR A 31 2.07 -10.61 -7.53
C THR A 31 1.90 -9.72 -6.31
N ARG A 32 2.61 -10.00 -5.21
CA ARG A 32 2.58 -9.16 -4.00
C ARG A 32 3.06 -7.75 -4.30
N ASP A 33 4.19 -7.59 -4.99
CA ASP A 33 4.73 -6.28 -5.34
C ASP A 33 3.73 -5.49 -6.19
N SER A 34 3.09 -6.14 -7.16
CA SER A 34 2.04 -5.54 -7.99
C SER A 34 0.84 -5.08 -7.15
N VAL A 35 0.42 -5.88 -6.16
CA VAL A 35 -0.64 -5.52 -5.21
C VAL A 35 -0.24 -4.33 -4.35
N LEU A 36 0.98 -4.31 -3.80
CA LEU A 36 1.46 -3.21 -2.95
C LEU A 36 1.59 -1.90 -3.75
N LEU A 37 2.03 -1.97 -5.00
CA LEU A 37 2.06 -0.80 -5.89
C LEU A 37 0.65 -0.27 -6.17
N ALA A 38 -0.31 -1.15 -6.47
CA ALA A 38 -1.71 -0.78 -6.69
C ALA A 38 -2.34 -0.16 -5.43
N VAL A 39 -2.09 -0.75 -4.25
CA VAL A 39 -2.50 -0.22 -2.95
C VAL A 39 -2.03 1.22 -2.76
N MET A 40 -0.79 1.53 -3.17
CA MET A 40 -0.21 2.86 -3.03
C MET A 40 -0.61 3.82 -4.15
N GLY A 41 -1.32 3.37 -5.19
CA GLY A 41 -1.65 4.19 -6.37
C GLY A 41 -0.43 4.50 -7.23
N SER A 42 0.63 3.72 -7.12
CA SER A 42 1.87 3.88 -7.88
C SER A 42 1.76 3.20 -9.24
N PRO A 43 2.38 3.73 -10.32
CA PRO A 43 3.41 4.77 -10.33
C PRO A 43 2.89 6.22 -10.53
N ASP A 44 1.64 6.54 -10.21
CA ASP A 44 1.13 7.92 -10.32
C ASP A 44 1.87 8.84 -9.35
N ARG A 45 2.44 9.94 -9.87
CA ARG A 45 3.08 11.00 -9.07
C ARG A 45 2.16 11.58 -8.00
N ARG A 46 0.84 11.53 -8.22
CA ARG A 46 -0.17 12.05 -7.29
C ARG A 46 -0.71 10.97 -6.36
N GLN A 47 -0.52 9.69 -6.69
CA GLN A 47 -1.09 8.54 -5.96
C GLN A 47 -2.59 8.68 -5.69
N ILE A 48 -3.35 9.33 -6.59
CA ILE A 48 -4.75 9.72 -6.33
C ILE A 48 -5.70 8.52 -6.30
N ASP A 49 -5.31 7.42 -6.96
CA ASP A 49 -6.07 6.16 -7.02
C ASP A 49 -5.47 5.10 -6.09
N GLY A 50 -5.00 5.52 -4.91
CA GLY A 50 -4.46 4.64 -3.88
C GLY A 50 -4.33 5.32 -2.52
N MET A 51 -3.68 4.63 -1.58
CA MET A 51 -3.48 5.12 -0.21
C MET A 51 -2.21 5.96 -0.01
N GLY A 52 -1.40 6.10 -1.07
CA GLY A 52 -0.19 6.92 -1.03
C GLY A 52 -0.50 8.41 -0.97
N GLY A 53 0.34 9.18 -0.28
CA GLY A 53 0.17 10.62 -0.12
C GLY A 53 1.08 11.47 -0.99
N ALA A 54 1.61 10.93 -2.10
CA ALA A 54 2.54 11.60 -3.02
C ALA A 54 3.80 12.18 -2.35
N ASN A 55 4.20 11.61 -1.20
CA ASN A 55 5.37 12.00 -0.44
C ASN A 55 6.02 10.75 0.19
N PRO A 56 7.36 10.64 0.26
CA PRO A 56 8.03 9.47 0.84
C PRO A 56 7.63 9.12 2.29
N LEU A 57 7.16 10.09 3.09
CA LEU A 57 6.68 9.87 4.46
C LEU A 57 5.26 9.27 4.52
N THR A 58 4.52 9.35 3.43
CA THR A 58 3.16 8.84 3.26
C THR A 58 3.06 7.83 2.10
N SER A 59 4.19 7.33 1.62
CA SER A 59 4.30 6.29 0.59
C SER A 59 5.12 5.10 1.10
N LYS A 60 4.62 4.44 2.15
CA LYS A 60 5.25 3.30 2.84
C LYS A 60 4.25 2.16 2.98
N VAL A 61 4.73 0.92 2.86
CA VAL A 61 3.95 -0.31 2.96
C VAL A 61 4.84 -1.48 3.33
#